data_AF-A0A6I3WRP8-F1
#
_entry.id   AF-A0A6I3WRP8-F1
#
_cell.length_a   1.000
_cell.length_b   1.000
_cell.length_c   1.000
_cell.angle_alpha   90.00
_cell.angle_beta   90.00
_cell.angle_gamma   90.00
#
_symmetry.space_group_name_H-M   'P 1'
#
loop_
_entity.id
_entity.type
_entity.pdbx_description
1 polymer ?
#
loop_
_entity_poly.entity_id
_entity_poly.type
_entity_poly.pdbx_seq_one_letter_code
_entity_poly.pdbx_strand_id
1 'polypeptide(L)' 'MTTPISGHCDPRFQSVHDQFARNFAERGEVGAAVCVMVDGVIVVDLVGGWADGSGPDGGRRWLPDTMVNFYSVGKA' A
#
# COMPACT_ATOMS: atom_id res chain seq x y z
N MET A 1 15.66 -6.79 -4.52
CA MET A 1 15.52 -6.04 -3.24
C MET A 1 14.06 -6.11 -2.82
N THR A 2 13.78 -6.37 -1.55
CA THR A 2 12.40 -6.50 -1.06
C THR A 2 11.80 -5.11 -0.84
N THR A 3 10.64 -4.84 -1.41
CA THR A 3 9.89 -3.61 -1.16
C THR A 3 9.41 -3.58 0.29
N PRO A 4 9.61 -2.48 1.04
CA PRO A 4 9.08 -2.40 2.40
C PRO A 4 7.55 -2.39 2.35
N ILE A 5 6.94 -3.21 3.19
CA ILE A 5 5.50 -3.23 3.42
C ILE A 5 5.31 -3.15 4.93
N SER A 6 4.38 -2.31 5.38
CA SER A 6 4.10 -2.11 6.79
C SER A 6 2.62 -1.80 7.00
N GLY A 7 2.13 -2.04 8.21
CA GLY A 7 0.74 -1.80 8.59
C GLY A 7 0.11 -3.02 9.25
N HIS A 8 -1.21 -3.03 9.30
CA HIS A 8 -2.00 -4.09 9.92
C HIS A 8 -2.73 -4.92 8.87
N CYS A 9 -2.75 -6.23 9.07
CA CYS A 9 -3.59 -7.16 8.32
C CYS A 9 -4.06 -8.25 9.26
N ASP A 10 -5.36 -8.33 9.51
CA ASP A 10 -5.96 -9.41 10.28
C ASP A 10 -5.70 -10.76 9.54
N PRO A 11 -5.26 -11.85 10.22
CA PRO A 11 -4.88 -13.10 9.54
C PRO A 11 -5.95 -13.69 8.61
N ARG A 12 -7.23 -13.39 8.85
CA ARG A 12 -8.35 -13.78 7.98
C ARG A 12 -8.25 -13.17 6.57
N PHE A 13 -7.56 -12.05 6.42
CA PHE A 13 -7.34 -11.32 5.16
C PHE A 13 -5.90 -11.42 4.65
N GLN A 14 -5.12 -12.40 5.10
CA GLN A 14 -3.71 -12.57 4.71
C GLN A 14 -3.50 -12.60 3.19
N SER A 15 -4.45 -13.12 2.42
CA SER A 15 -4.40 -13.11 0.96
C SER A 15 -4.32 -11.70 0.35
N VAL A 16 -4.88 -10.68 1.02
CA VAL A 16 -4.77 -9.28 0.61
C VAL A 16 -3.32 -8.80 0.76
N HIS A 17 -2.69 -9.07 1.91
CA HIS A 17 -1.27 -8.76 2.12
C HIS A 17 -0.38 -9.44 1.07
N ASP A 18 -0.63 -10.72 0.78
CA ASP A 18 0.16 -11.48 -0.18
C ASP A 18 0.02 -10.92 -1.60
N GLN A 19 -1.20 -10.57 -2.04
CA GLN A 19 -1.40 -9.93 -3.34
C GLN A 19 -0.81 -8.51 -3.38
N PHE A 20 -0.92 -7.76 -2.28
CA PHE A 20 -0.29 -6.45 -2.16
C PHE A 20 1.23 -6.56 -2.36
N ALA A 21 1.90 -7.53 -1.71
CA ALA A 21 3.31 -7.81 -1.92
C ALA A 21 3.65 -8.23 -3.35
N ARG A 22 2.80 -9.07 -3.99
CA ARG A 22 2.97 -9.47 -5.39
C ARG A 22 2.85 -8.30 -6.36
N ASN A 23 2.03 -7.29 -6.08
CA ASN A 23 1.94 -6.12 -6.95
C ASN A 23 3.31 -5.42 -7.08
N PHE A 24 4.06 -5.28 -5.98
CA PHE A 24 5.42 -4.74 -6.05
C PHE A 24 6.40 -5.69 -6.72
N ALA A 25 6.35 -6.99 -6.38
CA ALA A 25 7.32 -7.96 -6.87
C ALA A 25 7.18 -8.27 -8.37
N GLU A 26 5.96 -8.26 -8.90
CA GLU A 26 5.66 -8.77 -10.24
C GLU A 26 5.07 -7.70 -11.18
N ARG A 27 4.47 -6.63 -10.65
CA ARG A 27 3.71 -5.65 -11.46
C ARG A 27 4.35 -4.26 -11.51
N GLY A 28 5.47 -4.06 -10.81
CA GLY A 28 6.25 -2.83 -10.89
C GLY A 28 5.63 -1.64 -10.15
N GLU A 29 4.84 -1.88 -9.10
CA GLU A 29 4.35 -0.79 -8.25
C GLU A 29 5.51 0.00 -7.64
N VAL A 30 5.41 1.33 -7.70
CA VAL A 30 6.37 2.25 -7.05
C VAL A 30 5.98 2.45 -5.59
N GLY A 31 4.71 2.69 -5.33
CA GLY A 31 4.19 2.93 -3.99
C GLY A 31 2.68 2.82 -3.98
N ALA A 32 2.13 2.25 -2.93
CA ALA A 32 0.69 2.03 -2.81
C ALA A 32 0.25 1.95 -1.34
N ALA A 33 -1.06 2.11 -1.14
CA ALA A 33 -1.74 1.84 0.11
C ALA A 33 -3.04 1.07 -0.15
N VAL A 34 -3.46 0.24 0.80
CA VAL A 34 -4.76 -0.44 0.78
C VAL A 34 -5.36 -0.46 2.19
N CYS A 35 -6.62 -0.01 2.29
CA CYS A 35 -7.41 -0.07 3.51
C CYS A 35 -8.73 -0.78 3.23
N VAL A 36 -9.08 -1.76 4.08
CA VAL A 36 -10.31 -2.55 4.00
C VAL A 36 -11.04 -2.44 5.33
N MET A 37 -12.32 -2.06 5.24
CA MET A 37 -13.21 -1.96 6.38
C MET A 37 -14.39 -2.94 6.24
N VAL A 38 -14.71 -3.63 7.34
CA VAL A 38 -15.88 -4.52 7.45
C VAL A 38 -16.67 -4.11 8.68
N ASP A 39 -17.96 -3.79 8.52
CA ASP A 39 -18.84 -3.34 9.59
C ASP A 39 -18.26 -2.18 10.43
N GLY A 40 -17.57 -1.25 9.76
CA GLY A 40 -16.94 -0.08 10.38
C GLY A 40 -15.59 -0.35 11.07
N VAL A 41 -15.08 -1.57 11.03
CA VAL A 41 -13.77 -1.94 11.60
C VAL A 41 -12.74 -2.08 10.49
N ILE A 42 -11.58 -1.42 10.66
CA ILE A 42 -10.42 -1.60 9.78
C ILE A 42 -9.82 -2.99 10.04
N VAL A 43 -9.84 -3.84 9.02
CA VAL A 43 -9.30 -5.22 9.07
C VAL A 43 -8.01 -5.38 8.25
N VAL A 44 -7.77 -4.45 7.32
CA VAL A 44 -6.51 -4.31 6.60
C VAL A 44 -6.20 -2.82 6.48
N ASP A 45 -4.97 -2.43 6.78
CA ASP A 45 -4.44 -1.09 6.53
C ASP A 45 -2.94 -1.23 6.29
N LEU A 46 -2.55 -1.25 5.01
CA LEU A 46 -1.18 -1.52 4.57
C LEU A 46 -0.68 -0.38 3.68
N VAL A 47 0.61 -0.07 3.83
CA VAL A 47 1.38 0.79 2.94
C VAL A 47 2.63 0.08 2.46
N GLY A 48 3.10 0.43 1.27
CA GLY A 48 4.33 -0.14 0.73
C GLY A 48 4.99 0.73 -0.33
N GLY A 49 6.29 0.50 -0.51
CA GLY A 49 7.09 1.17 -1.53
C GLY A 49 7.51 2.59 -1.18
N TRP A 50 7.50 3.47 -2.18
CA TRP A 50 8.08 4.79 -2.15
C TRP A 50 7.08 5.85 -2.61
N ALA A 51 7.13 7.02 -1.99
CA ALA A 51 6.27 8.17 -2.28
C ALA A 51 6.75 8.99 -3.50
N ASP A 52 7.82 8.55 -4.16
CA ASP A 52 8.38 9.16 -5.36
C ASP A 52 9.05 8.10 -6.25
N GLY A 53 9.35 8.49 -7.50
CA GLY A 53 9.94 7.61 -8.51
C GLY A 53 11.43 7.33 -8.33
N SER A 54 12.07 7.83 -7.27
CA SER A 54 13.50 7.60 -7.02
C SER A 54 13.80 6.21 -6.46
N GLY A 55 12.77 5.49 -5.98
CA GLY A 55 12.88 4.08 -5.61
C GLY A 55 13.86 3.82 -4.46
N PRO A 56 14.46 2.62 -4.38
CA PRO A 56 15.30 2.21 -3.24
C PRO A 56 16.56 3.06 -3.05
N ASP A 57 17.09 3.70 -4.10
CA ASP A 57 18.40 4.37 -4.11
C ASP A 57 18.37 5.83 -3.61
N GLY A 58 17.32 6.20 -2.88
CA GLY A 58 17.16 7.55 -2.31
C GLY A 58 15.74 8.07 -2.26
N GLY A 59 14.74 7.28 -2.67
CA GLY A 59 13.34 7.67 -2.64
C GLY A 59 12.77 7.69 -1.22
N ARG A 60 11.81 8.59 -0.99
CA ARG A 60 11.11 8.68 0.29
C ARG A 60 10.18 7.48 0.46
N ARG A 61 10.14 6.89 1.66
CA ARG A 61 9.23 5.79 1.96
C ARG A 61 7.78 6.26 1.87
N TRP A 62 6.91 5.36 1.42
CA TRP A 62 5.48 5.54 1.59
C TRP A 62 5.11 5.36 3.08
N LEU A 63 4.43 6.35 3.64
CA LEU A 63 3.93 6.37 5.02
C LEU A 63 2.39 6.35 5.03
N PRO A 64 1.75 5.96 6.14
CA PRO A 64 0.28 5.93 6.24
C PRO A 64 -0.43 7.25 5.86
N ASP A 65 0.23 8.39 6.05
CA ASP A 65 -0.27 9.73 5.73
C ASP A 65 0.21 10.27 4.37
N THR A 66 0.85 9.44 3.54
CA THR A 66 1.27 9.84 2.19
C THR A 66 0.07 10.16 1.32
N MET A 67 -0.05 11.43 0.91
CA MET A 67 -1.12 11.89 0.04
C MET A 67 -0.80 11.62 -1.44
N VAL A 68 -1.83 11.26 -2.20
CA VAL A 68 -1.78 11.16 -3.66
C VAL A 68 -2.91 11.95 -4.29
N ASN A 69 -2.77 12.29 -5.57
CA ASN A 69 -3.90 12.81 -6.34
C ASN A 69 -4.94 11.68 -6.53
N PHE A 70 -6.18 11.92 -6.10
CA PHE A 70 -7.27 10.94 -6.13
C PHE A 70 -8.06 10.92 -7.46
N TYR A 71 -7.73 11.77 -8.43
CA TYR A 71 -8.38 11.83 -9.74
C TYR A 71 -9.91 11.74 -9.65
N SER A 72 -10.55 10.80 -10.35
CA SER A 72 -12.00 10.64 -10.37
C SER A 72 -12.59 9.99 -9.12
N VAL A 73 -11.77 9.45 -8.21
CA VAL A 73 -12.26 8.92 -6.93
C VAL A 73 -12.86 10.03 -6.06
N GLY A 74 -12.37 11.27 -6.19
CA GLY A 74 -12.91 12.44 -5.47
C GLY A 74 -14.33 12.87 -5.90
N LYS A 75 -15.06 12.07 -6.67
CA LYS A 75 -16.44 12.31 -7.08
C LYS A 75 -17.49 11.62 -6.20
N ALA A 76 -17.05 10.68 -5.33
CA ALA A 76 -17.93 9.97 -4.42
C ALA A 76 -18.60 10.91 -3.39
#